data_AF-A0A975WE53-F1
#
_entry.id   AF-A0A975WE53-F1
#
_cell.length_a   1.000
_cell.length_b   1.000
_cell.length_c   1.000
_cell.angle_alpha   90.00
_cell.angle_beta   90.00
_cell.angle_gamma   90.00
#
_symmetry.space_group_name_H-M   'P 1'
#
loop_
_entity.id
_entity.type
_entity.pdbx_description
1 polymer ?
#
loop_
_entity_poly.entity_id
_entity_poly.type
_entity_poly.pdbx_seq_one_letter_code
_entity_poly.pdbx_strand_id
1 'polypeptide(L)' 'MMTRDEIIRDARTRAGTLPAVFVVYGILLATMVATGMAMT' A
#
# COMPACT_ATOMS: atom_id res chain seq x y z
N MET A 1 -18.37 -5.19 21.94
CA MET A 1 -17.13 -5.98 22.08
C MET A 1 -16.90 -6.66 20.74
N MET A 2 -15.76 -6.42 20.10
CA MET A 2 -15.44 -7.07 18.82
C MET A 2 -14.95 -8.50 19.12
N THR A 3 -15.57 -9.48 18.49
CA THR A 3 -15.31 -10.91 18.69
C THR A 3 -13.96 -11.26 18.02
N ARG A 4 -13.22 -12.25 18.53
CA ARG A 4 -11.91 -12.62 17.94
C ARG A 4 -12.00 -12.93 16.44
N ASP A 5 -13.10 -13.53 15.99
CA ASP A 5 -13.34 -13.83 14.58
C ASP A 5 -13.53 -12.58 13.72
N GLU A 6 -14.15 -11.53 14.29
CA GLU A 6 -14.30 -10.24 13.62
C GLU A 6 -12.94 -9.56 13.45
N ILE A 7 -12.05 -9.65 14.45
CA ILE A 7 -10.68 -9.12 14.38
C ILE A 7 -9.88 -9.83 13.28
N ILE A 8 -9.98 -11.15 13.19
CA ILE A 8 -9.27 -11.94 12.16
C ILE A 8 -9.81 -11.63 10.77
N ARG A 9 -11.14 -11.48 10.64
CA ARG A 9 -11.77 -11.09 9.37
C ARG A 9 -11.29 -9.70 8.94
N ASP A 10 -11.34 -8.71 9.83
CA ASP A 10 -10.91 -7.33 9.54
C ASP A 10 -9.41 -7.27 9.19
N ALA A 11 -8.57 -7.98 9.94
CA ALA A 11 -7.14 -8.09 9.67
C ALA A 11 -6.86 -8.72 8.29
N ARG A 12 -7.62 -9.74 7.88
CA ARG A 12 -7.48 -10.36 6.56
C ARG A 12 -7.90 -9.43 5.42
N THR A 13 -8.98 -8.67 5.59
CA THR A 13 -9.38 -7.64 4.61
C THR A 13 -8.35 -6.52 4.50
N ARG A 14 -7.75 -6.08 5.61
CA ARG A 14 -6.70 -5.05 5.62
C ARG A 14 -5.34 -5.56 5.15
N ALA A 15 -5.03 -6.84 5.38
CA ALA A 15 -3.76 -7.43 4.97
C ALA A 15 -3.55 -7.41 3.45
N GLY A 16 -4.62 -7.47 2.65
CA GLY A 16 -4.54 -7.30 1.19
C GLY A 16 -4.26 -5.86 0.75
N THR A 17 -4.71 -4.87 1.52
CA THR A 17 -4.53 -3.45 1.20
C THR A 17 -3.12 -2.94 1.46
N LEU A 18 -2.42 -3.46 2.47
CA LEU A 18 -1.05 -3.05 2.80
C LEU A 18 -0.04 -3.23 1.64
N PRO A 19 0.12 -4.43 1.02
CA PRO A 19 1.04 -4.61 -0.09
C PRO A 19 0.62 -3.79 -1.32
N ALA A 20 -0.67 -3.60 -1.56
CA ALA A 20 -1.16 -2.74 -2.63
C ALA A 20 -0.73 -1.27 -2.44
N VAL A 21 -0.80 -0.76 -1.20
CA VAL A 21 -0.33 0.59 -0.86
C VAL A 21 1.16 0.74 -1.15
N PHE A 22 1.99 -0.23 -0.74
CA PHE A 22 3.43 -0.19 -1.03
C PHE A 22 3.75 -0.17 -2.52
N VAL A 23 3.03 -0.98 -3.32
CA VAL A 23 3.22 -1.01 -4.78
C VAL A 23 2.85 0.32 -5.42
N VAL A 24 1.68 0.88 -5.09
CA VAL A 24 1.24 2.16 -5.65
C VAL A 24 2.20 3.29 -5.29
N TYR A 25 2.59 3.37 -4.01
CA TYR A 25 3.50 4.40 -3.54
C TYR A 25 4.89 4.27 -4.15
N GLY A 26 5.38 3.02 -4.32
CA GLY A 26 6.64 2.73 -4.98
C GLY A 26 6.64 3.17 -6.45
N ILE A 27 5.58 2.88 -7.20
CA ILE A 27 5.43 3.32 -8.60
C ILE A 27 5.42 4.85 -8.68
N LEU A 28 4.62 5.51 -7.85
CA LEU A 28 4.53 6.97 -7.81
C LEU A 28 5.89 7.62 -7.55
N LEU A 29 6.59 7.16 -6.51
CA LEU A 29 7.90 7.67 -6.15
C LEU A 29 8.92 7.43 -7.29
N ALA A 30 8.92 6.24 -7.87
CA ALA A 30 9.79 5.90 -8.99
C ALA A 30 9.54 6.80 -10.20
N THR A 31 8.28 7.08 -10.53
CA THR A 31 7.92 8.02 -11.61
C THR A 31 8.41 9.43 -11.30
N MET A 32 8.19 9.94 -10.09
CA MET A 32 8.66 11.29 -9.72
C MET A 32 10.18 11.43 -9.84
N VAL A 33 10.93 10.43 -9.36
CA VAL A 33 12.40 10.41 -9.47
C VAL A 33 12.82 10.33 -10.93
N ALA A 34 12.24 9.43 -11.71
CA ALA A 34 12.55 9.29 -13.13
C ALA A 34 12.27 10.57 -13.92
N THR A 35 11.14 11.23 -13.66
CA THR A 35 10.80 12.53 -14.25
C THR A 35 11.80 13.61 -13.85
N GLY A 36 12.17 13.69 -12.56
CA GLY A 36 13.16 14.66 -12.09
C GLY A 36 14.52 14.47 -12.76
N MET A 37 14.98 13.22 -12.89
CA MET A 37 16.23 12.87 -13.58
C MET A 37 16.19 13.18 -15.09
N ALA A 38 15.02 13.09 -15.72
CA ALA A 38 14.85 13.43 -17.12
C ALA A 38 14.84 14.95 -17.38
N MET A 39 14.63 15.76 -16.34
CA MET A 39 14.57 17.23 -16.43
C MET A 39 15.91 17.91 -16.10
N THR A 40 16.87 17.17 -15.52
CA THR A 40 18.25 17.59 -15.29
C THR A 40 19.16 17.22 -16.45
#